data_AF-A0A976LM56-F1
#
_entry.id   AF-A0A976LM56-F1
#
_cell.length_a   1.000
_cell.length_b   1.000
_cell.length_c   1.000
_cell.angle_alpha   90.00
_cell.angle_beta   90.00
_cell.angle_gamma   90.00
#
_symmetry.space_group_name_H-M   'P 1'
#
loop_
_entity.id
_entity.type
_entity.pdbx_description
1 polymer ?
#
loop_
_entity_poly.entity_id
_entity_poly.type
_entity_poly.pdbx_seq_one_letter_code
_entity_poly.pdbx_strand_id
1 'polypeptide(L)'
;MSEDRQQHKKTDKTKHHLRYLWAALLAVLIIAIIYCLMWKAGLLDFRSIDDKLAAIDAELAIPDAENAAVYYKRFFTDPNNEAIFYDLSDYTPSAYCEPWADIEHPELAAELKTNRAFIQTLLDISEMQNARFPVDIAPGPDSWQMARDMRKVIFVLSWAAANDLAEGRADAAHRKYRCQMQLARHFSQQPGTYHKVFGIAFEATGYMNIRIAVMRDDITQEQMRSLESILDILMDRGEGHARIAARIDSLLDEKERSMMSTVELLKQLWLGRKTQKQQEQVRHKIRLRLEAIRRATPILIALRRYKQETGVWPESLEQIEPKLPEQMLIDPQNNGPFVYKRDGDSFVFYSKGPNNIDEGGSYSGADDDWPIWPLKIKITPAGKQ
;
A
#
# COMPACT_ATOMS: atom_id res chain seq x y z
N MET A 1 -71.21 -56.50 -2.67
CA MET A 1 -70.63 -55.33 -1.99
C MET A 1 -69.15 -55.51 -1.55
N SER A 2 -68.34 -56.39 -2.17
CA SER A 2 -66.94 -56.63 -1.71
C SER A 2 -65.84 -56.51 -2.78
N GLU A 3 -66.15 -56.36 -4.07
CA GLU A 3 -65.12 -56.19 -5.11
C GLU A 3 -64.62 -54.73 -5.23
N ASP A 4 -65.48 -53.76 -4.95
CA ASP A 4 -65.16 -52.33 -5.07
C ASP A 4 -64.08 -51.85 -4.06
N ARG A 5 -64.01 -52.49 -2.89
CA ARG A 5 -62.99 -52.20 -1.86
C ARG A 5 -61.59 -52.69 -2.23
N GLN A 6 -61.45 -53.72 -3.07
CA GLN A 6 -60.14 -54.23 -3.48
C GLN A 6 -59.54 -53.41 -4.63
N GLN A 7 -60.36 -52.89 -5.55
CA GLN A 7 -59.91 -51.95 -6.58
C GLN A 7 -59.47 -50.60 -6.00
N HIS A 8 -60.18 -50.11 -4.97
CA HIS A 8 -59.81 -48.87 -4.27
C HIS A 8 -58.48 -48.97 -3.50
N LYS A 9 -58.16 -50.16 -2.92
CA LYS A 9 -56.88 -50.40 -2.23
C LYS A 9 -55.68 -50.54 -3.18
N LYS A 10 -55.88 -51.04 -4.41
CA LYS A 10 -54.82 -51.14 -5.42
C LYS A 10 -54.46 -49.77 -6.00
N THR A 11 -55.46 -48.92 -6.30
CA THR A 11 -55.24 -47.56 -6.82
C THR A 11 -54.55 -46.63 -5.82
N ASP A 12 -54.77 -46.82 -4.51
CA ASP A 12 -54.12 -46.02 -3.47
C ASP A 12 -52.62 -46.34 -3.30
N LYS A 13 -52.25 -47.62 -3.41
CA LYS A 13 -50.84 -48.04 -3.43
C LYS A 13 -50.07 -47.51 -4.64
N THR A 14 -50.69 -47.47 -5.82
CA THR A 14 -50.06 -46.92 -7.03
C THR A 14 -49.84 -45.41 -6.92
N LYS A 15 -50.78 -44.67 -6.34
CA LYS A 15 -50.64 -43.24 -6.05
C LYS A 15 -49.51 -42.96 -5.06
N HIS A 16 -49.35 -43.80 -4.04
CA HIS A 16 -48.27 -43.65 -3.06
C HIS A 16 -46.89 -43.90 -3.66
N HIS A 17 -46.76 -44.88 -4.56
CA HIS A 17 -45.51 -45.18 -5.26
C HIS A 17 -45.14 -44.09 -6.28
N LEU A 18 -46.15 -43.52 -6.96
CA LEU A 18 -45.97 -42.41 -7.90
C LEU A 18 -45.52 -41.13 -7.18
N ARG A 19 -46.07 -40.84 -5.99
CA ARG A 19 -45.63 -39.72 -5.15
C ARG A 19 -44.19 -39.86 -4.68
N TYR A 20 -43.77 -41.07 -4.31
CA TYR A 20 -42.37 -41.36 -3.95
C TYR A 20 -41.43 -41.17 -5.14
N LEU A 21 -41.84 -41.61 -6.33
CA LEU A 21 -41.08 -41.42 -7.58
C LEU A 21 -40.91 -39.93 -7.93
N TRP A 22 -41.98 -39.14 -7.82
CA TRP A 22 -41.92 -37.70 -8.04
C TRP A 22 -41.06 -36.97 -6.99
N ALA A 23 -41.14 -37.37 -5.72
CA ALA A 23 -40.29 -36.83 -4.67
C ALA A 23 -38.80 -37.15 -4.92
N ALA A 24 -38.49 -38.37 -5.36
CA ALA A 24 -37.13 -38.77 -5.71
C ALA A 24 -36.58 -37.98 -6.92
N LEU A 25 -37.39 -37.80 -7.97
CA LEU A 25 -37.01 -36.99 -9.13
C LEU A 25 -36.77 -35.52 -8.77
N LEU A 26 -37.63 -34.94 -7.92
CA LEU A 26 -37.45 -33.58 -7.41
C LEU A 26 -36.15 -33.45 -6.60
N ALA A 27 -35.84 -34.43 -5.74
CA ALA A 27 -34.60 -34.45 -4.97
C ALA A 27 -33.36 -34.52 -5.88
N VAL A 28 -33.38 -35.37 -6.92
CA VAL A 28 -32.28 -35.44 -7.91
C VAL A 28 -32.13 -34.13 -8.68
N LEU A 29 -33.24 -33.49 -9.08
CA LEU A 29 -33.20 -32.18 -9.74
C LEU A 29 -32.60 -31.11 -8.83
N ILE A 30 -32.97 -31.08 -7.55
CA ILE A 30 -32.42 -30.15 -6.56
C ILE A 30 -30.91 -30.39 -6.38
N ILE A 31 -30.47 -31.65 -6.26
CA ILE A 31 -29.05 -32.00 -6.16
C ILE A 31 -28.30 -31.57 -7.43
N ALA A 32 -28.86 -31.79 -8.62
CA ALA A 32 -28.25 -31.37 -9.88
C ALA A 32 -28.16 -29.84 -10.01
N ILE A 33 -29.18 -29.11 -9.55
CA ILE A 33 -29.17 -27.63 -9.49
C ILE A 33 -28.09 -27.17 -8.51
N ILE A 34 -28.02 -27.75 -7.30
CA ILE A 34 -26.98 -27.43 -6.32
C ILE A 34 -25.60 -27.73 -6.89
N TYR A 35 -25.39 -28.87 -7.53
CA TYR A 35 -24.13 -29.25 -8.16
C TYR A 35 -23.73 -28.28 -9.29
N CYS A 36 -24.68 -27.88 -10.14
CA CYS A 36 -24.45 -26.91 -11.21
C CYS A 36 -24.14 -25.51 -10.68
N LEU A 37 -24.81 -25.10 -9.59
CA LEU A 37 -24.50 -23.86 -8.87
C LEU A 37 -23.13 -23.92 -8.20
N MET A 38 -22.76 -25.05 -7.58
CA MET A 38 -21.44 -25.29 -6.99
C MET A 38 -20.34 -25.28 -8.05
N TRP A 39 -20.56 -25.89 -9.22
CA TRP A 39 -19.65 -25.81 -10.36
C TRP A 39 -19.47 -24.37 -10.83
N LYS A 40 -20.57 -23.65 -11.11
CA LYS A 40 -20.52 -22.25 -11.54
C LYS A 40 -19.85 -21.32 -10.53
N ALA A 41 -20.01 -21.61 -9.23
CA ALA A 41 -19.36 -20.88 -8.15
C ALA A 41 -17.89 -21.27 -7.92
N GLY A 42 -17.36 -22.27 -8.66
CA GLY A 42 -15.99 -22.75 -8.49
C GLY A 42 -15.76 -23.59 -7.23
N LEU A 43 -16.81 -24.00 -6.53
CA LEU A 43 -16.75 -24.84 -5.31
C LEU A 43 -16.33 -26.29 -5.59
N LEU A 44 -16.24 -26.68 -6.88
CA LEU A 44 -15.76 -27.98 -7.35
C LEU A 44 -14.39 -27.87 -8.06
N ASP A 45 -13.65 -26.78 -7.85
CA ASP A 45 -12.29 -26.67 -8.38
C ASP A 45 -11.33 -27.52 -7.54
N PHE A 46 -11.10 -28.76 -7.98
CA PHE A 46 -10.21 -29.75 -7.36
C PHE A 46 -8.71 -29.47 -7.57
N ARG A 47 -8.34 -28.41 -8.28
CA ARG A 47 -6.95 -27.99 -8.41
C ARG A 47 -6.35 -27.71 -7.03
N SER A 48 -5.06 -28.01 -6.88
CA SER A 48 -4.32 -27.65 -5.67
C SER A 48 -4.32 -26.12 -5.50
N ILE A 49 -4.10 -25.63 -4.28
CA ILE A 49 -3.99 -24.17 -4.05
C ILE A 49 -2.84 -23.58 -4.89
N ASP A 50 -1.76 -24.34 -5.05
CA ASP A 50 -0.59 -23.96 -5.86
C ASP A 50 -0.97 -23.82 -7.34
N ASP A 51 -1.76 -24.75 -7.89
CA ASP A 51 -2.25 -24.66 -9.27
C ASP A 51 -3.19 -23.46 -9.47
N LYS A 52 -4.01 -23.13 -8.46
CA LYS A 52 -4.93 -21.98 -8.51
C LYS A 52 -4.16 -20.66 -8.50
N LEU A 53 -3.10 -20.56 -7.69
CA LEU A 53 -2.23 -19.39 -7.63
C LEU A 53 -1.39 -19.26 -8.90
N ALA A 54 -0.80 -20.35 -9.39
CA ALA A 54 -0.06 -20.37 -10.66
C ALA A 54 -0.94 -19.96 -11.85
N ALA A 55 -2.22 -20.36 -11.87
CA ALA A 55 -3.16 -19.92 -12.90
C ALA A 55 -3.42 -18.41 -12.86
N ILE A 56 -3.51 -17.81 -11.66
CA ILE A 56 -3.66 -16.36 -11.50
C ILE A 56 -2.39 -15.63 -11.94
N ASP A 57 -1.21 -16.16 -11.63
CA ASP A 57 0.06 -15.58 -12.08
C ASP A 57 0.25 -15.70 -13.59
N ALA A 58 -0.19 -16.80 -14.22
CA ALA A 58 -0.21 -16.95 -15.66
C ALA A 58 -1.19 -15.98 -16.34
N GLU A 59 -2.37 -15.76 -15.75
CA GLU A 59 -3.36 -14.79 -16.25
C GLU A 59 -2.83 -13.35 -16.21
N LEU A 60 -2.01 -13.04 -15.21
CA LEU A 60 -1.47 -11.70 -14.95
C LEU A 60 0.00 -11.56 -15.37
N ALA A 61 0.52 -12.51 -16.15
CA ALA A 61 1.90 -12.53 -16.58
C ALA A 61 2.21 -11.35 -17.50
N ILE A 62 3.38 -10.78 -17.30
CA ILE A 62 3.93 -9.68 -18.10
C ILE A 62 5.20 -10.22 -18.76
N PRO A 63 5.47 -9.93 -20.05
CA PRO A 63 6.71 -10.32 -20.70
C PRO A 63 7.92 -9.89 -19.87
N ASP A 64 8.92 -10.77 -19.71
CA ASP A 64 10.09 -10.50 -18.86
C ASP A 64 10.81 -9.18 -19.19
N ALA A 65 10.87 -8.83 -20.48
CA ALA A 65 11.48 -7.59 -20.96
C ALA A 65 10.74 -6.32 -20.52
N GLU A 66 9.45 -6.44 -20.17
CA GLU A 66 8.58 -5.34 -19.73
C GLU A 66 8.31 -5.39 -18.21
N ASN A 67 8.78 -6.44 -17.53
CA ASN A 67 8.47 -6.69 -16.12
C ASN A 67 9.62 -6.26 -15.20
N ALA A 68 9.47 -5.10 -14.55
CA ALA A 68 10.46 -4.59 -13.60
C ALA A 68 10.80 -5.56 -12.46
N ALA A 69 9.84 -6.41 -12.06
CA ALA A 69 10.05 -7.39 -11.00
C ALA A 69 11.17 -8.40 -11.31
N VAL A 70 11.36 -8.76 -12.59
CA VAL A 70 12.44 -9.65 -13.02
C VAL A 70 13.80 -8.98 -12.77
N TYR A 71 13.90 -7.69 -13.08
CA TYR A 71 15.12 -6.91 -12.88
C TYR A 71 15.39 -6.63 -11.41
N TYR A 72 14.36 -6.29 -10.61
CA TYR A 72 14.51 -6.16 -9.16
C TYR A 72 14.97 -7.47 -8.51
N LYS A 73 14.40 -8.61 -8.93
CA LYS A 73 14.85 -9.91 -8.42
C LYS A 73 16.32 -10.14 -8.73
N ARG A 74 16.75 -9.93 -9.97
CA ARG A 74 18.17 -10.04 -10.35
C ARG A 74 19.05 -9.10 -9.54
N PHE A 75 18.60 -7.85 -9.35
CA PHE A 75 19.30 -6.83 -8.58
C PHE A 75 19.55 -7.27 -7.13
N PHE A 76 18.53 -7.78 -6.43
CA PHE A 76 18.66 -8.20 -5.04
C PHE A 76 19.39 -9.54 -4.87
N THR A 77 19.39 -10.40 -5.89
CA THR A 77 20.14 -11.66 -5.85
C THR A 77 21.60 -11.52 -6.29
N ASP A 78 22.02 -10.35 -6.75
CA ASP A 78 23.43 -10.09 -7.08
C ASP A 78 24.25 -9.98 -5.78
N PRO A 79 25.26 -10.83 -5.56
CA PRO A 79 26.04 -10.83 -4.32
C PRO A 79 26.73 -9.48 -4.01
N ASN A 80 27.10 -8.71 -5.03
CA ASN A 80 27.70 -7.39 -4.81
C ASN A 80 26.67 -6.41 -4.26
N ASN A 81 25.46 -6.44 -4.79
CA ASN A 81 24.38 -5.60 -4.32
C ASN A 81 23.93 -6.02 -2.92
N GLU A 82 23.85 -7.32 -2.64
CA GLU A 82 23.51 -7.84 -1.32
C GLU A 82 24.47 -7.34 -0.22
N ALA A 83 25.78 -7.33 -0.51
CA ALA A 83 26.80 -6.80 0.41
C ALA A 83 26.62 -5.29 0.66
N ILE A 84 26.52 -4.49 -0.41
CA ILE A 84 26.24 -3.05 -0.31
C ILE A 84 24.97 -2.79 0.51
N PHE A 85 23.99 -3.65 0.35
CA PHE A 85 22.71 -3.53 1.01
C PHE A 85 22.75 -3.84 2.50
N TYR A 86 23.58 -4.81 2.88
CA TYR A 86 23.87 -5.11 4.27
C TYR A 86 24.52 -3.88 4.93
N ASP A 87 25.59 -3.38 4.34
CA ASP A 87 26.38 -2.25 4.86
C ASP A 87 25.54 -0.97 5.00
N LEU A 88 24.73 -0.64 3.99
CA LEU A 88 23.85 0.52 4.04
C LEU A 88 22.68 0.33 5.04
N SER A 89 22.27 -0.90 5.35
CA SER A 89 21.12 -1.14 6.22
C SER A 89 21.39 -0.92 7.71
N ASP A 90 22.65 -0.81 8.11
CA ASP A 90 23.08 -0.55 9.49
C ASP A 90 22.97 0.93 9.88
N TYR A 91 22.82 1.83 8.90
CA TYR A 91 22.57 3.24 9.16
C TYR A 91 21.13 3.45 9.68
N THR A 92 20.98 4.22 10.77
CA THR A 92 19.68 4.39 11.45
C THR A 92 18.67 5.17 10.59
N PRO A 93 17.44 4.66 10.38
CA PRO A 93 16.43 5.29 9.53
C PRO A 93 15.97 6.69 9.94
N SER A 94 16.19 7.08 11.20
CA SER A 94 15.63 8.29 11.79
C SER A 94 16.53 9.52 11.69
N ALA A 95 17.81 9.35 11.32
CA ALA A 95 18.77 10.44 11.32
C ALA A 95 18.70 11.35 10.07
N TYR A 96 17.95 10.97 9.03
CA TYR A 96 18.12 11.56 7.68
C TYR A 96 16.81 11.83 6.94
N CYS A 97 15.74 12.16 7.66
CA CYS A 97 14.53 12.71 7.02
C CYS A 97 14.79 14.14 6.54
N GLU A 98 15.63 14.90 7.24
CA GLU A 98 16.01 16.26 6.86
C GLU A 98 17.19 16.25 5.86
N PRO A 99 17.29 17.27 4.98
CA PRO A 99 18.45 17.42 4.11
C PRO A 99 19.74 17.53 4.93
N TRP A 100 20.79 16.81 4.54
CA TRP A 100 22.07 16.76 5.25
C TRP A 100 23.26 16.87 4.30
N ALA A 101 24.26 17.67 4.66
CA ALA A 101 25.48 17.89 3.87
C ALA A 101 26.54 16.81 4.13
N ASP A 102 27.47 16.66 3.20
CA ASP A 102 28.56 15.68 3.28
C ASP A 102 29.39 15.80 4.57
N ILE A 103 29.54 17.02 5.06
CA ILE A 103 30.32 17.30 6.29
C ILE A 103 29.63 16.82 7.57
N GLU A 104 28.30 16.69 7.55
CA GLU A 104 27.53 16.24 8.72
C GLU A 104 27.65 14.72 8.88
N HIS A 105 27.71 13.99 7.77
CA HIS A 105 27.78 12.51 7.74
C HIS A 105 28.78 12.01 6.68
N PRO A 106 30.09 12.22 6.89
CA PRO A 106 31.12 11.95 5.88
C PRO A 106 31.23 10.48 5.48
N GLU A 107 31.02 9.55 6.42
CA GLU A 107 31.06 8.11 6.15
C GLU A 107 29.92 7.68 5.24
N LEU A 108 28.68 8.06 5.57
CA LEU A 108 27.52 7.77 4.74
C LEU A 108 27.61 8.46 3.36
N ALA A 109 28.07 9.71 3.32
CA ALA A 109 28.31 10.41 2.05
C ALA A 109 29.32 9.67 1.17
N ALA A 110 30.41 9.19 1.75
CA ALA A 110 31.41 8.40 1.03
C ALA A 110 30.81 7.08 0.53
N GLU A 111 30.04 6.38 1.35
CA GLU A 111 29.40 5.11 0.98
C GLU A 111 28.39 5.29 -0.16
N LEU A 112 27.53 6.31 -0.08
CA LEU A 112 26.59 6.66 -1.16
C LEU A 112 27.29 7.05 -2.46
N LYS A 113 28.46 7.71 -2.37
CA LYS A 113 29.27 8.07 -3.54
C LYS A 113 29.93 6.86 -4.18
N THR A 114 30.50 5.96 -3.37
CA THR A 114 31.08 4.70 -3.82
C THR A 114 30.04 3.84 -4.53
N ASN A 115 28.81 3.80 -4.00
CA ASN A 115 27.73 2.97 -4.53
C ASN A 115 26.76 3.71 -5.47
N ARG A 116 27.23 4.72 -6.21
CA ARG A 116 26.38 5.45 -7.19
C ARG A 116 25.79 4.54 -8.27
N ALA A 117 26.55 3.54 -8.73
CA ALA A 117 26.07 2.59 -9.73
C ALA A 117 24.90 1.73 -9.23
N PHE A 118 24.90 1.38 -7.94
CA PHE A 118 23.80 0.68 -7.27
C PHE A 118 22.52 1.51 -7.33
N ILE A 119 22.59 2.79 -6.95
CA ILE A 119 21.45 3.72 -7.01
C ILE A 119 21.00 3.93 -8.46
N GLN A 120 21.94 4.11 -9.39
CA GLN A 120 21.60 4.33 -10.79
C GLN A 120 20.84 3.15 -11.39
N THR A 121 21.26 1.92 -11.07
CA THR A 121 20.56 0.70 -11.51
C THR A 121 19.12 0.68 -11.01
N LEU A 122 18.86 1.09 -9.76
CA LEU A 122 17.50 1.20 -9.22
C LEU A 122 16.67 2.26 -9.96
N LEU A 123 17.26 3.41 -10.26
CA LEU A 123 16.59 4.45 -11.05
C LEU A 123 16.20 3.89 -12.42
N ASP A 124 17.11 3.20 -13.11
CA ASP A 124 16.89 2.63 -14.43
C ASP A 124 15.78 1.57 -14.43
N ILE A 125 15.75 0.66 -13.43
CA ILE A 125 14.68 -0.33 -13.29
C ILE A 125 13.34 0.37 -13.03
N SER A 126 13.33 1.45 -12.24
CA SER A 126 12.10 2.15 -11.87
C SER A 126 11.39 2.87 -13.02
N GLU A 127 12.08 3.13 -14.13
CA GLU A 127 11.49 3.73 -15.34
C GLU A 127 10.57 2.76 -16.10
N MET A 128 10.66 1.46 -15.82
CA MET A 128 9.75 0.47 -16.38
C MET A 128 8.32 0.70 -15.85
N GLN A 129 7.32 0.67 -16.72
CA GLN A 129 5.94 1.01 -16.34
C GLN A 129 5.24 -0.07 -15.50
N ASN A 130 5.61 -1.32 -15.72
CA ASN A 130 4.92 -2.47 -15.18
C ASN A 130 5.84 -3.31 -14.31
N ALA A 131 5.31 -3.79 -13.19
CA ALA A 131 5.97 -4.79 -12.38
C ALA A 131 4.96 -5.88 -12.00
N ARG A 132 5.39 -7.13 -12.05
CA ARG A 132 4.63 -8.27 -11.56
C ARG A 132 5.53 -9.22 -10.80
N PHE A 133 5.42 -9.20 -9.48
CA PHE A 133 6.07 -10.17 -8.62
C PHE A 133 5.23 -11.45 -8.60
N PRO A 134 5.86 -12.63 -8.63
CA PRO A 134 5.15 -13.88 -8.42
C PRO A 134 4.47 -13.86 -7.05
N VAL A 135 3.27 -14.44 -6.95
CA VAL A 135 2.62 -14.61 -5.65
C VAL A 135 3.44 -15.62 -4.87
N ASP A 136 4.13 -15.16 -3.83
CA ASP A 136 4.95 -16.04 -3.03
C ASP A 136 4.06 -16.98 -2.21
N ILE A 137 4.33 -18.28 -2.34
CA ILE A 137 3.41 -19.34 -1.93
C ILE A 137 3.87 -20.01 -0.62
N ALA A 138 5.03 -19.65 -0.09
CA ALA A 138 5.64 -20.33 1.05
C ALA A 138 5.71 -19.41 2.28
N PRO A 139 5.00 -19.72 3.38
CA PRO A 139 5.37 -19.20 4.69
C PRO A 139 6.71 -19.83 5.08
N GLY A 140 7.80 -19.13 4.77
CA GLY A 140 9.17 -19.47 5.13
C GLY A 140 9.90 -18.24 5.69
N PRO A 141 11.13 -18.39 6.18
CA PRO A 141 11.95 -17.25 6.64
C PRO A 141 12.16 -16.20 5.54
N ASP A 142 12.11 -16.61 4.28
CA ASP A 142 12.26 -15.76 3.09
C ASP A 142 10.92 -15.18 2.59
N SER A 143 9.80 -15.52 3.24
CA SER A 143 8.52 -14.87 2.96
C SER A 143 8.68 -13.36 3.17
N TRP A 144 8.17 -12.57 2.23
CA TRP A 144 8.27 -11.11 2.23
C TRP A 144 9.66 -10.53 1.99
N GLN A 145 10.67 -11.35 1.63
CA GLN A 145 12.04 -10.86 1.42
C GLN A 145 12.09 -9.68 0.44
N MET A 146 11.44 -9.80 -0.72
CA MET A 146 11.33 -8.72 -1.69
C MET A 146 10.74 -7.42 -1.10
N ALA A 147 9.73 -7.50 -0.25
CA ALA A 147 9.13 -6.32 0.38
C ALA A 147 10.04 -5.70 1.45
N ARG A 148 10.78 -6.52 2.19
CA ARG A 148 11.79 -6.06 3.16
C ARG A 148 12.94 -5.37 2.45
N ASP A 149 13.40 -5.92 1.34
CA ASP A 149 14.46 -5.33 0.53
C ASP A 149 13.98 -4.02 -0.08
N MET A 150 12.81 -4.01 -0.69
CA MET A 150 12.26 -2.77 -1.25
C MET A 150 12.08 -1.66 -0.21
N ARG A 151 11.71 -2.01 1.02
CA ARG A 151 11.67 -1.06 2.14
C ARG A 151 13.04 -0.46 2.44
N LYS A 152 14.10 -1.26 2.48
CA LYS A 152 15.47 -0.80 2.69
C LYS A 152 15.93 0.11 1.54
N VAL A 153 15.63 -0.25 0.29
CA VAL A 153 15.90 0.62 -0.88
C VAL A 153 15.23 1.98 -0.74
N ILE A 154 13.95 2.02 -0.31
CA ILE A 154 13.24 3.28 -0.09
C ILE A 154 13.98 4.18 0.92
N PHE A 155 14.57 3.62 1.97
CA PHE A 155 15.40 4.39 2.91
C PHE A 155 16.71 4.86 2.29
N VAL A 156 17.46 4.00 1.60
CA VAL A 156 18.70 4.39 0.89
C VAL A 156 18.44 5.53 -0.09
N LEU A 157 17.36 5.43 -0.88
CA LEU A 157 16.93 6.50 -1.79
C LEU A 157 16.56 7.78 -1.05
N SER A 158 15.95 7.68 0.15
CA SER A 158 15.61 8.85 0.97
C SER A 158 16.86 9.57 1.45
N TRP A 159 17.84 8.82 1.97
CA TRP A 159 19.11 9.38 2.45
C TRP A 159 19.89 10.03 1.33
N ALA A 160 20.01 9.36 0.19
CA ALA A 160 20.72 9.89 -0.97
C ALA A 160 20.01 11.11 -1.56
N ALA A 161 18.68 11.15 -1.55
CA ALA A 161 17.92 12.32 -1.99
C ALA A 161 18.06 13.49 -1.02
N ALA A 162 18.03 13.24 0.29
CA ALA A 162 18.25 14.25 1.33
C ALA A 162 19.66 14.86 1.21
N ASN A 163 20.69 14.05 0.96
CA ASN A 163 22.05 14.54 0.69
C ASN A 163 22.14 15.37 -0.58
N ASP A 164 21.60 14.86 -1.69
CA ASP A 164 21.59 15.61 -2.94
C ASP A 164 20.87 16.95 -2.80
N LEU A 165 19.78 16.99 -2.03
CA LEU A 165 19.04 18.22 -1.79
C LEU A 165 19.84 19.23 -0.96
N ALA A 166 20.53 18.79 0.10
CA ALA A 166 21.39 19.67 0.91
C ALA A 166 22.57 20.24 0.11
N GLU A 167 23.15 19.42 -0.76
CA GLU A 167 24.27 19.78 -1.61
C GLU A 167 23.87 20.54 -2.90
N GLY A 168 22.61 21.00 -2.99
CA GLY A 168 22.13 21.79 -4.12
C GLY A 168 21.89 21.01 -5.43
N ARG A 169 21.94 19.67 -5.39
CA ARG A 169 21.70 18.76 -6.53
C ARG A 169 20.22 18.36 -6.62
N ALA A 170 19.31 19.33 -6.60
CA ALA A 170 17.86 19.10 -6.52
C ALA A 170 17.31 18.13 -7.60
N ASP A 171 17.77 18.23 -8.84
CA ASP A 171 17.32 17.34 -9.92
C ASP A 171 17.67 15.86 -9.65
N ALA A 172 18.84 15.62 -9.04
CA ALA A 172 19.25 14.28 -8.65
C ALA A 172 18.42 13.74 -7.48
N ALA A 173 17.98 14.61 -6.56
CA ALA A 173 17.02 14.26 -5.52
C ALA A 173 15.63 13.94 -6.11
N HIS A 174 15.15 14.75 -7.06
CA HIS A 174 13.86 14.54 -7.72
C HIS A 174 13.79 13.21 -8.49
N ARG A 175 14.87 12.81 -9.17
CA ARG A 175 14.94 11.48 -9.79
C ARG A 175 14.76 10.35 -8.77
N LYS A 176 15.33 10.49 -7.57
CA LYS A 176 15.15 9.50 -6.50
C LYS A 176 13.73 9.52 -5.94
N TYR A 177 13.10 10.68 -5.78
CA TYR A 177 11.69 10.77 -5.40
C TYR A 177 10.77 10.12 -6.45
N ARG A 178 11.05 10.32 -7.74
CA ARG A 178 10.37 9.64 -8.84
C ARG A 178 10.51 8.12 -8.71
N CYS A 179 11.73 7.63 -8.51
CA CYS A 179 11.99 6.21 -8.28
C CYS A 179 11.20 5.67 -7.07
N GLN A 180 11.13 6.39 -5.95
CA GLN A 180 10.33 6.00 -4.79
C GLN A 180 8.83 5.89 -5.12
N MET A 181 8.27 6.85 -5.86
CA MET A 181 6.87 6.79 -6.31
C MET A 181 6.63 5.62 -7.26
N GLN A 182 7.54 5.35 -8.20
CA GLN A 182 7.41 4.21 -9.11
C GLN A 182 7.50 2.86 -8.37
N LEU A 183 8.41 2.73 -7.40
CA LEU A 183 8.48 1.55 -6.53
C LEU A 183 7.15 1.33 -5.79
N ALA A 184 6.57 2.39 -5.23
CA ALA A 184 5.26 2.31 -4.60
C ALA A 184 4.15 1.91 -5.57
N ARG A 185 4.20 2.38 -6.82
CA ARG A 185 3.28 1.99 -7.91
C ARG A 185 3.42 0.51 -8.25
N HIS A 186 4.65 0.05 -8.51
CA HIS A 186 4.98 -1.34 -8.81
C HIS A 186 4.45 -2.30 -7.73
N PHE A 187 4.61 -1.95 -6.45
CA PHE A 187 4.04 -2.74 -5.35
C PHE A 187 2.52 -2.70 -5.32
N SER A 188 1.93 -1.55 -5.61
CA SER A 188 0.48 -1.39 -5.57
C SER A 188 -0.25 -2.03 -6.76
N GLN A 189 0.44 -2.30 -7.86
CA GLN A 189 -0.04 -3.11 -8.98
C GLN A 189 -0.20 -4.59 -8.59
N GLN A 190 0.47 -5.04 -7.54
CA GLN A 190 0.40 -6.44 -7.12
C GLN A 190 -0.97 -6.75 -6.50
N PRO A 191 -1.47 -7.98 -6.70
CA PRO A 191 -2.83 -8.29 -6.35
C PRO A 191 -2.97 -8.60 -4.85
N GLY A 192 -1.96 -9.16 -4.18
CA GLY A 192 -2.05 -9.48 -2.75
C GLY A 192 -2.22 -8.24 -1.85
N THR A 193 -3.06 -8.33 -0.82
CA THR A 193 -3.32 -7.20 0.10
C THR A 193 -2.06 -6.71 0.80
N TYR A 194 -1.12 -7.60 1.11
CA TYR A 194 0.13 -7.23 1.76
C TYR A 194 0.95 -6.24 0.90
N HIS A 195 1.07 -6.48 -0.40
CA HIS A 195 1.82 -5.62 -1.31
C HIS A 195 1.22 -4.20 -1.34
N LYS A 196 -0.11 -4.09 -1.27
CA LYS A 196 -0.80 -2.81 -1.19
C LYS A 196 -0.44 -2.05 0.10
N VAL A 197 -0.31 -2.75 1.22
CA VAL A 197 0.11 -2.13 2.50
C VAL A 197 1.55 -1.61 2.40
N PHE A 198 2.47 -2.38 1.82
CA PHE A 198 3.84 -1.92 1.58
C PHE A 198 3.89 -0.78 0.57
N GLY A 199 3.13 -0.86 -0.52
CA GLY A 199 2.97 0.22 -1.50
C GLY A 199 2.49 1.52 -0.85
N ILE A 200 1.52 1.46 0.07
CA ILE A 200 1.07 2.62 0.85
C ILE A 200 2.21 3.19 1.71
N ALA A 201 2.99 2.34 2.37
CA ALA A 201 4.10 2.79 3.20
C ALA A 201 5.21 3.47 2.36
N PHE A 202 5.58 2.88 1.23
CA PHE A 202 6.60 3.43 0.32
C PHE A 202 6.15 4.78 -0.26
N GLU A 203 4.88 4.86 -0.64
CA GLU A 203 4.26 6.08 -1.12
C GLU A 203 4.29 7.18 -0.06
N ALA A 204 3.86 6.86 1.17
CA ALA A 204 3.87 7.82 2.27
C ALA A 204 5.29 8.36 2.56
N THR A 205 6.32 7.51 2.46
CA THR A 205 7.72 7.94 2.61
C THR A 205 8.14 8.91 1.51
N GLY A 206 7.87 8.61 0.25
CA GLY A 206 8.28 9.53 -0.81
C GLY A 206 7.48 10.85 -0.79
N TYR A 207 6.20 10.84 -0.39
CA TYR A 207 5.45 12.08 -0.11
C TYR A 207 6.08 12.89 1.02
N MET A 208 6.53 12.24 2.09
CA MET A 208 7.25 12.92 3.17
C MET A 208 8.48 13.66 2.64
N ASN A 209 9.30 12.99 1.83
CA ASN A 209 10.51 13.59 1.25
C ASN A 209 10.18 14.74 0.29
N ILE A 210 9.15 14.59 -0.55
CA ILE A 210 8.70 15.65 -1.46
C ILE A 210 8.23 16.88 -0.68
N ARG A 211 7.46 16.70 0.41
CA ARG A 211 7.01 17.83 1.25
C ARG A 211 8.19 18.60 1.84
N ILE A 212 9.24 17.90 2.27
CA ILE A 212 10.47 18.54 2.77
C ILE A 212 11.13 19.37 1.66
N ALA A 213 11.24 18.82 0.45
CA ALA A 213 11.80 19.54 -0.69
C ALA A 213 10.98 20.79 -1.05
N VAL A 214 9.64 20.69 -1.09
CA VAL A 214 8.72 21.80 -1.37
C VAL A 214 8.92 22.96 -0.40
N MET A 215 9.19 22.66 0.87
CA MET A 215 9.23 23.67 1.92
C MET A 215 10.57 24.41 2.04
N ARG A 216 11.56 24.07 1.22
CA ARG A 216 12.86 24.76 1.21
C ARG A 216 12.76 26.17 0.69
N ASP A 217 13.55 27.07 1.27
CA ASP A 217 13.53 28.49 0.90
C ASP A 217 14.09 28.79 -0.50
N ASP A 218 14.96 27.92 -1.02
CA ASP A 218 15.63 28.06 -2.31
C ASP A 218 14.95 27.31 -3.47
N ILE A 219 13.81 26.65 -3.25
CA ILE A 219 13.13 25.89 -4.31
C ILE A 219 12.71 26.78 -5.48
N THR A 220 12.99 26.37 -6.71
CA THR A 220 12.61 27.11 -7.93
C THR A 220 11.22 26.70 -8.43
N GLN A 221 10.63 27.52 -9.31
CA GLN A 221 9.36 27.20 -9.97
C GLN A 221 9.46 25.95 -10.86
N GLU A 222 10.61 25.74 -11.52
CA GLU A 222 10.86 24.55 -12.33
C GLU A 222 10.95 23.29 -11.45
N GLN A 223 11.64 23.39 -10.32
CA GLN A 223 11.71 22.32 -9.33
C GLN A 223 10.32 21.97 -8.77
N MET A 224 9.49 22.96 -8.44
CA MET A 224 8.12 22.71 -8.00
C MET A 224 7.28 21.99 -9.07
N ARG A 225 7.37 22.40 -10.34
CA ARG A 225 6.68 21.69 -11.45
C ARG A 225 7.19 20.25 -11.61
N SER A 226 8.49 20.05 -11.45
CA SER A 226 9.07 18.70 -11.44
C SER A 226 8.48 17.84 -10.32
N LEU A 227 8.31 18.39 -9.11
CA LEU A 227 7.70 17.68 -8.00
C LEU A 227 6.22 17.38 -8.26
N GLU A 228 5.45 18.33 -8.80
CA GLU A 228 4.04 18.11 -9.21
C GLU A 228 3.94 16.93 -10.20
N SER A 229 4.81 16.89 -11.23
CA SER A 229 4.83 15.79 -12.21
C SER A 229 5.15 14.41 -11.61
N ILE A 230 5.81 14.36 -10.45
CA ILE A 230 6.09 13.12 -9.74
C ILE A 230 4.84 12.61 -9.02
N LEU A 231 4.00 13.52 -8.52
CA LEU A 231 2.75 13.16 -7.83
C LEU A 231 1.74 12.50 -8.77
N ASP A 232 1.74 12.87 -10.06
CA ASP A 232 0.84 12.33 -11.07
C ASP A 232 1.04 10.83 -11.34
N ILE A 233 2.22 10.26 -11.04
CA ILE A 233 2.54 8.84 -11.25
C ILE A 233 1.54 7.91 -10.56
N LEU A 234 1.02 8.31 -9.39
CA LEU A 234 0.21 7.46 -8.53
C LEU A 234 -1.29 7.69 -8.64
N MET A 235 -1.72 8.68 -9.43
CA MET A 235 -3.12 9.01 -9.67
C MET A 235 -3.83 8.00 -10.59
N ASP A 236 -3.07 7.22 -11.38
CA ASP A 236 -3.60 6.14 -12.22
C ASP A 236 -3.69 4.81 -11.46
N ARG A 237 -4.70 4.67 -10.59
CA ARG A 237 -5.02 3.36 -9.97
C ARG A 237 -6.41 2.88 -10.32
N GLY A 238 -6.42 1.86 -11.17
CA GLY A 238 -7.59 1.07 -11.53
C GLY A 238 -8.19 0.32 -10.33
N GLU A 239 -9.46 0.56 -10.09
CA GLU A 239 -10.34 -0.22 -9.20
C GLU A 239 -10.48 -1.70 -9.64
N GLY A 240 -9.85 -2.10 -10.74
CA GLY A 240 -9.99 -3.41 -11.40
C GLY A 240 -9.46 -4.63 -10.63
N HIS A 241 -8.57 -4.48 -9.64
CA HIS A 241 -7.90 -5.62 -9.01
C HIS A 241 -8.43 -6.02 -7.63
N ALA A 242 -9.48 -5.38 -7.11
CA ALA A 242 -10.01 -5.71 -5.77
C ALA A 242 -10.52 -7.16 -5.67
N ARG A 243 -11.16 -7.66 -6.73
CA ARG A 243 -11.67 -9.04 -6.79
C ARG A 243 -10.55 -10.07 -6.85
N ILE A 244 -9.52 -9.83 -7.67
CA ILE A 244 -8.35 -10.70 -7.78
C ILE A 244 -7.59 -10.72 -6.46
N ALA A 245 -7.42 -9.56 -5.81
CA ALA A 245 -6.80 -9.46 -4.50
C ALA A 245 -7.50 -10.33 -3.45
N ALA A 246 -8.82 -10.16 -3.30
CA ALA A 246 -9.61 -10.94 -2.36
C ALA A 246 -9.52 -12.45 -2.63
N ARG A 247 -9.46 -12.85 -3.92
CA ARG A 247 -9.27 -14.24 -4.31
C ARG A 247 -7.90 -14.78 -3.88
N ILE A 248 -6.82 -14.02 -4.11
CA ILE A 248 -5.47 -14.43 -3.72
C ILE A 248 -5.33 -14.50 -2.21
N ASP A 249 -5.80 -13.49 -1.49
CA ASP A 249 -5.76 -13.49 -0.02
C ASP A 249 -6.51 -14.69 0.56
N SER A 250 -7.68 -15.04 -0.01
CA SER A 250 -8.42 -16.24 0.39
C SER A 250 -7.64 -17.53 0.15
N LEU A 251 -6.91 -17.63 -0.95
CA LEU A 251 -6.10 -18.81 -1.27
C LEU A 251 -4.86 -18.92 -0.36
N LEU A 252 -4.23 -17.79 -0.05
CA LEU A 252 -3.11 -17.74 0.89
C LEU A 252 -3.57 -18.10 2.32
N ASP A 253 -4.69 -17.56 2.78
CA ASP A 253 -5.31 -17.91 4.06
C ASP A 253 -5.66 -19.41 4.14
N GLU A 254 -6.21 -19.98 3.06
CA GLU A 254 -6.52 -21.41 2.97
C GLU A 254 -5.24 -22.26 3.05
N LYS A 255 -4.18 -21.84 2.36
CA LYS A 255 -2.89 -22.52 2.38
C LYS A 255 -2.25 -22.48 3.77
N GLU A 256 -2.22 -21.30 4.41
CA GLU A 256 -1.69 -21.14 5.75
C GLU A 256 -2.43 -22.05 6.74
N ARG A 257 -3.77 -22.09 6.67
CA ARG A 257 -4.60 -23.00 7.48
C ARG A 257 -4.30 -24.47 7.22
N SER A 258 -4.04 -24.86 5.97
CA SER A 258 -3.70 -26.25 5.63
C SER A 258 -2.36 -26.71 6.22
N MET A 259 -1.47 -25.75 6.54
CA MET A 259 -0.15 -26.00 7.13
C MET A 259 -0.17 -25.95 8.67
N MET A 260 -1.21 -25.39 9.27
CA MET A 260 -1.34 -25.27 10.73
C MET A 260 -1.74 -26.59 11.38
N SER A 261 -1.28 -26.79 12.62
CA SER A 261 -1.80 -27.88 13.45
C SER A 261 -3.25 -27.64 13.85
N THR A 262 -3.97 -28.70 14.20
CA THR A 262 -5.38 -28.64 14.62
C THR A 262 -5.60 -27.72 15.84
N VAL A 263 -4.59 -27.59 16.71
CA VAL A 263 -4.63 -26.71 17.90
C VAL A 263 -4.47 -25.24 17.50
N GLU A 264 -3.61 -24.94 16.53
CA GLU A 264 -3.44 -23.59 15.99
C GLU A 264 -4.67 -23.13 15.21
N LEU A 265 -5.28 -24.01 14.43
CA LEU A 265 -6.55 -23.76 13.76
C LEU A 265 -7.66 -23.41 14.76
N LEU A 266 -7.77 -24.17 15.85
CA LEU A 266 -8.74 -23.88 16.92
C LEU A 266 -8.48 -22.54 17.63
N LYS A 267 -7.20 -22.22 17.92
CA LYS A 267 -6.81 -20.92 18.49
C LYS A 267 -7.12 -19.77 17.53
N GLN A 268 -6.82 -19.94 16.24
CA GLN A 268 -7.05 -18.93 15.20
C GLN A 268 -8.55 -18.72 14.96
N LEU A 269 -9.38 -19.77 15.01
CA LEU A 269 -10.84 -19.63 14.93
C LEU A 269 -11.42 -18.87 16.13
N TRP A 270 -10.88 -19.08 17.33
CA TRP A 270 -11.33 -18.42 18.56
C TRP A 270 -10.90 -16.95 18.63
N LEU A 271 -9.70 -16.62 18.14
CA LEU A 271 -9.15 -15.26 18.12
C LEU A 271 -9.56 -14.47 16.85
N GLY A 272 -9.75 -15.14 15.72
CA GLY A 272 -9.74 -14.55 14.37
C GLY A 272 -10.93 -13.65 14.03
N ARG A 273 -12.12 -13.87 14.61
CA ARG A 273 -13.29 -13.01 14.32
C ARG A 273 -13.12 -11.59 14.86
N LYS A 274 -12.45 -11.43 16.01
CA LYS A 274 -12.14 -10.10 16.57
C LYS A 274 -10.99 -9.45 15.80
N THR A 275 -10.02 -10.25 15.35
CA THR A 275 -8.84 -9.82 14.61
C THR A 275 -9.16 -9.31 13.20
N GLN A 276 -10.06 -9.94 12.45
CA GLN A 276 -10.37 -9.54 11.07
C GLN A 276 -10.99 -8.13 10.99
N LYS A 277 -12.00 -7.84 11.83
CA LYS A 277 -12.63 -6.51 11.90
C LYS A 277 -11.61 -5.44 12.32
N GLN A 278 -10.73 -5.77 13.26
CA GLN A 278 -9.68 -4.86 13.72
C GLN A 278 -8.65 -4.60 12.60
N GLN A 279 -8.23 -5.62 11.85
CA GLN A 279 -7.34 -5.47 10.71
C GLN A 279 -7.96 -4.63 9.57
N GLU A 280 -9.25 -4.82 9.28
CA GLU A 280 -9.98 -3.98 8.32
C GLU A 280 -10.00 -2.51 8.74
N GLN A 281 -10.27 -2.24 10.02
CA GLN A 281 -10.21 -0.87 10.57
C GLN A 281 -8.81 -0.27 10.45
N VAL A 282 -7.76 -1.03 10.76
CA VAL A 282 -6.38 -0.56 10.61
C VAL A 282 -6.05 -0.26 9.15
N ARG A 283 -6.40 -1.15 8.21
CA ARG A 283 -6.18 -0.92 6.77
C ARG A 283 -6.94 0.30 6.26
N HIS A 284 -8.19 0.47 6.70
CA HIS A 284 -9.00 1.63 6.34
C HIS A 284 -8.37 2.93 6.85
N LYS A 285 -7.94 2.98 8.12
CA LYS A 285 -7.23 4.13 8.69
C LYS A 285 -5.95 4.45 7.92
N ILE A 286 -5.14 3.44 7.61
CA ILE A 286 -3.90 3.61 6.82
C ILE A 286 -4.21 4.21 5.44
N ARG A 287 -5.26 3.72 4.76
CA ARG A 287 -5.68 4.25 3.46
C ARG A 287 -6.14 5.71 3.55
N LEU A 288 -6.96 6.04 4.54
CA LEU A 288 -7.43 7.43 4.73
C LEU A 288 -6.26 8.37 5.07
N ARG A 289 -5.31 7.94 5.90
CA ARG A 289 -4.10 8.71 6.20
C ARG A 289 -3.26 8.95 4.94
N LEU A 290 -3.07 7.94 4.10
CA LEU A 290 -2.38 8.15 2.83
C LEU A 290 -3.13 9.14 1.94
N GLU A 291 -4.45 9.01 1.81
CA GLU A 291 -5.27 9.94 1.04
C GLU A 291 -5.16 11.37 1.58
N ALA A 292 -5.09 11.54 2.89
CA ALA A 292 -4.85 12.84 3.51
C ALA A 292 -3.49 13.40 3.09
N ILE A 293 -2.43 12.58 3.08
CA ILE A 293 -1.09 12.97 2.63
C ILE A 293 -1.08 13.35 1.13
N ARG A 294 -1.80 12.60 0.29
CA ARG A 294 -1.93 12.88 -1.15
C ARG A 294 -2.55 14.24 -1.42
N ARG A 295 -3.60 14.60 -0.67
CA ARG A 295 -4.26 15.91 -0.78
C ARG A 295 -3.45 17.03 -0.17
N ALA A 296 -2.79 16.76 0.95
CA ALA A 296 -1.97 17.72 1.68
C ALA A 296 -0.74 18.20 0.89
N THR A 297 -0.17 17.36 0.02
CA THR A 297 1.08 17.70 -0.68
C THR A 297 0.87 18.79 -1.74
N PRO A 298 -0.12 18.72 -2.64
CA PRO A 298 -0.51 19.84 -3.50
C PRO A 298 -0.85 21.12 -2.74
N ILE A 299 -1.49 21.01 -1.55
CA ILE A 299 -1.76 22.17 -0.70
C ILE A 299 -0.46 22.85 -0.27
N LEU A 300 0.54 22.08 0.20
CA LEU A 300 1.86 22.63 0.56
C LEU A 300 2.55 23.29 -0.63
N ILE A 301 2.43 22.73 -1.84
CA ILE A 301 2.97 23.34 -3.07
C ILE A 301 2.27 24.68 -3.34
N ALA A 302 0.95 24.74 -3.22
CA ALA A 302 0.18 25.97 -3.40
C ALA A 302 0.54 27.04 -2.34
N LEU A 303 0.69 26.64 -1.07
CA LEU A 303 1.16 27.51 0.01
C LEU A 303 2.55 28.06 -0.31
N ARG A 304 3.49 27.20 -0.73
CA ARG A 304 4.86 27.61 -1.06
C ARG A 304 4.89 28.60 -2.22
N ARG A 305 4.12 28.31 -3.27
CA ARG A 305 3.96 29.18 -4.43
C ARG A 305 3.40 30.55 -4.02
N TYR A 306 2.40 30.59 -3.14
CA TYR A 306 1.86 31.85 -2.59
C TYR A 306 2.93 32.65 -1.85
N LYS A 307 3.74 32.02 -0.99
CA LYS A 307 4.85 32.71 -0.32
C LYS A 307 5.88 33.26 -1.29
N GLN A 308 6.21 32.53 -2.35
CA GLN A 308 7.15 33.02 -3.37
C GLN A 308 6.60 34.20 -4.18
N GLU A 309 5.30 34.22 -4.46
CA GLU A 309 4.65 35.30 -5.21
C GLU A 309 4.47 36.57 -4.36
N THR A 310 4.17 36.43 -3.07
CA THR A 310 3.75 37.55 -2.21
C THR A 310 4.77 37.96 -1.15
N GLY A 311 5.78 37.12 -0.90
CA GLY A 311 6.75 37.28 0.17
C GLY A 311 6.29 36.80 1.55
N VAL A 312 5.01 36.46 1.72
CA VAL A 312 4.43 36.04 3.02
C VAL A 312 3.57 34.78 2.87
N TRP A 313 3.43 33.98 3.92
CA TRP A 313 2.46 32.89 3.94
C TRP A 313 1.01 33.45 3.94
N PRO A 314 0.05 32.75 3.33
CA PRO A 314 -1.34 33.20 3.36
C PRO A 314 -1.89 33.19 4.80
N GLU A 315 -2.87 34.04 5.06
CA GLU A 315 -3.59 34.07 6.35
C GLU A 315 -4.48 32.84 6.53
N SER A 316 -4.95 32.25 5.43
CA SER A 316 -5.89 31.14 5.44
C SER A 316 -5.85 30.31 4.14
N LEU A 317 -6.45 29.12 4.13
CA LEU A 317 -6.43 28.24 2.95
C LEU A 317 -7.30 28.78 1.80
N GLU A 318 -8.30 29.62 2.08
CA GLU A 318 -9.16 30.26 1.08
C GLU A 318 -8.37 31.14 0.11
N GLN A 319 -7.21 31.66 0.53
CA GLN A 319 -6.35 32.47 -0.36
C GLN A 319 -5.61 31.64 -1.43
N ILE A 320 -5.53 30.31 -1.25
CA ILE A 320 -4.96 29.38 -2.24
C ILE A 320 -6.02 28.48 -2.89
N GLU A 321 -7.25 28.49 -2.38
CA GLU A 321 -8.39 27.71 -2.88
C GLU A 321 -8.65 27.89 -4.38
N PRO A 322 -8.58 29.09 -5.00
CA PRO A 322 -8.83 29.23 -6.44
C PRO A 322 -7.87 28.43 -7.33
N LYS A 323 -6.74 27.96 -6.78
CA LYS A 323 -5.72 27.17 -7.47
C LYS A 323 -5.89 25.65 -7.23
N LEU A 324 -6.84 25.21 -6.40
CA LEU A 324 -7.02 23.80 -6.02
C LEU A 324 -8.49 23.37 -6.10
N PRO A 325 -8.80 22.12 -6.47
CA PRO A 325 -10.15 21.58 -6.31
C PRO A 325 -10.59 21.59 -4.83
N GLU A 326 -11.82 22.00 -4.55
CA GLU A 326 -12.41 22.07 -3.19
C GLU A 326 -12.20 20.76 -2.39
N GLN A 327 -12.37 19.61 -3.05
CA GLN A 327 -12.19 18.29 -2.44
C GLN A 327 -10.78 18.06 -1.88
N MET A 328 -9.74 18.72 -2.41
CA MET A 328 -8.38 18.62 -1.88
C MET A 328 -8.26 19.26 -0.51
N LEU A 329 -9.06 20.29 -0.19
CA LEU A 329 -9.01 20.98 1.10
C LEU A 329 -9.73 20.21 2.22
N ILE A 330 -10.41 19.12 1.88
CA ILE A 330 -11.14 18.27 2.82
C ILE A 330 -10.26 17.09 3.24
N ASP A 331 -10.04 16.94 4.54
CA ASP A 331 -9.36 15.82 5.18
C ASP A 331 -10.22 14.55 5.09
N PRO A 332 -9.77 13.51 4.36
CA PRO A 332 -10.52 12.28 4.19
C PRO A 332 -10.65 11.46 5.48
N GLN A 333 -9.88 11.76 6.54
CA GLN A 333 -9.96 11.00 7.79
C GLN A 333 -11.21 11.35 8.63
N ASN A 334 -11.71 12.58 8.52
CA ASN A 334 -12.87 13.08 9.28
C ASN A 334 -13.92 13.81 8.41
N ASN A 335 -13.68 13.96 7.11
CA ASN A 335 -14.49 14.73 6.16
C ASN A 335 -14.65 16.22 6.53
N GLY A 336 -13.79 16.75 7.39
CA GLY A 336 -13.69 18.17 7.73
C GLY A 336 -12.55 18.87 6.97
N PRO A 337 -12.35 20.18 7.17
CA PRO A 337 -11.21 20.88 6.58
C PRO A 337 -9.90 20.46 7.27
N PHE A 338 -8.79 20.49 6.53
CA PHE A 338 -7.46 20.48 7.16
C PHE A 338 -7.28 21.72 8.05
N VAL A 339 -6.45 21.59 9.08
CA VAL A 339 -6.12 22.72 9.96
C VAL A 339 -4.86 23.38 9.47
N TYR A 340 -4.95 24.67 9.15
CA TYR A 340 -3.84 25.55 8.83
C TYR A 340 -3.85 26.73 9.81
N LYS A 341 -2.72 26.98 10.48
CA LYS A 341 -2.57 28.12 11.39
C LYS A 341 -1.21 28.76 11.14
N ARG A 342 -1.21 30.05 10.80
CA ARG A 342 0.03 30.83 10.65
C ARG A 342 0.66 31.06 12.03
N ASP A 343 1.99 31.00 12.08
CA ASP A 343 2.80 31.24 13.28
C ASP A 343 4.01 32.08 12.89
N GLY A 344 3.84 33.41 12.90
CA GLY A 344 4.83 34.37 12.42
C GLY A 344 5.23 34.13 10.96
N ASP A 345 6.53 33.89 10.73
CA ASP A 345 7.10 33.59 9.41
C ASP A 345 6.98 32.10 9.02
N SER A 346 6.26 31.32 9.81
CA SER A 346 5.99 29.90 9.61
C SER A 346 4.49 29.60 9.73
N PHE A 347 4.14 28.32 9.69
CA PHE A 347 2.78 27.83 9.92
C PHE A 347 2.80 26.38 10.41
N VAL A 348 1.68 25.96 10.98
CA VAL A 348 1.36 24.56 11.21
C VAL A 348 0.24 24.14 10.27
N PHE A 349 0.35 22.92 9.74
CA PHE A 349 -0.62 22.31 8.85
C PHE A 349 -0.77 20.84 9.23
N TYR A 350 -1.98 20.38 9.50
CA TYR A 350 -2.25 19.03 9.99
C TYR A 350 -3.68 18.57 9.72
N SER A 351 -3.89 17.27 9.82
CA SER A 351 -5.20 16.62 9.80
C SER A 351 -5.67 16.41 11.24
N LYS A 352 -6.96 16.58 11.54
CA LYS A 352 -7.50 16.32 12.90
C LYS A 352 -7.72 14.84 13.25
N GLY A 353 -7.25 13.96 12.37
CA GLY A 353 -7.40 12.52 12.52
C GLY A 353 -8.87 12.05 12.51
N PRO A 354 -9.09 10.74 12.71
CA PRO A 354 -10.43 10.16 12.70
C PRO A 354 -11.37 10.61 13.82
N ASN A 355 -10.86 11.09 14.96
CA ASN A 355 -11.71 11.51 16.08
C ASN A 355 -12.32 12.92 15.89
N ASN A 356 -11.79 13.70 14.93
CA ASN A 356 -12.21 15.05 14.56
C ASN A 356 -12.04 16.12 15.66
N ILE A 357 -11.26 15.81 16.70
CA ILE A 357 -10.92 16.68 17.83
C ILE A 357 -9.59 17.37 17.48
N ASP A 358 -9.54 18.70 17.58
CA ASP A 358 -8.29 19.44 17.34
C ASP A 358 -7.37 19.32 18.55
N GLU A 359 -6.29 18.58 18.40
CA GLU A 359 -5.27 18.31 19.43
C GLU A 359 -3.98 19.11 19.14
N GLY A 360 -4.08 20.16 18.31
CA GLY A 360 -2.98 21.07 18.01
C GLY A 360 -1.89 20.48 17.12
N GLY A 361 -2.20 19.43 16.35
CA GLY A 361 -1.24 18.70 15.51
C GLY A 361 -0.38 17.69 16.28
N SER A 362 -0.79 17.32 17.50
CA SER A 362 -0.08 16.37 18.36
C SER A 362 -0.38 14.93 17.95
N TYR A 363 0.66 14.15 17.61
CA TYR A 363 0.52 12.70 17.43
C TYR A 363 1.20 11.97 18.58
N SER A 364 0.56 11.96 19.76
CA SER A 364 1.13 11.30 20.94
C SER A 364 0.07 10.67 21.85
N GLY A 365 0.32 9.43 22.27
CA GLY A 365 -0.54 8.75 23.24
C GLY A 365 -1.97 8.50 22.72
N ALA A 366 -2.92 9.31 23.21
CA ALA A 366 -4.34 9.22 22.88
C ALA A 366 -4.75 10.11 21.70
N ASP A 367 -3.91 11.08 21.33
CA ASP A 367 -4.15 12.02 20.25
C ASP A 367 -4.03 11.31 18.88
N ASP A 368 -4.90 11.64 17.92
CA ASP A 368 -4.88 11.08 16.57
C ASP A 368 -4.69 12.11 15.44
N ASP A 369 -4.50 13.39 15.80
CA ASP A 369 -3.99 14.44 14.93
C ASP A 369 -2.74 13.98 14.17
N TRP A 370 -2.65 14.36 12.89
CA TRP A 370 -1.55 13.97 12.02
C TRP A 370 -0.80 15.19 11.50
N PRO A 371 0.40 15.48 12.03
CA PRO A 371 1.20 16.61 11.59
C PRO A 371 1.64 16.41 10.13
N ILE A 372 1.31 17.39 9.29
CA ILE A 372 1.75 17.43 7.89
C ILE A 372 2.94 18.37 7.75
N TRP A 373 2.89 19.54 8.38
CA TRP A 373 3.99 20.50 8.45
C TRP A 373 3.93 21.33 9.74
N PRO A 374 5.06 21.66 10.39
CA PRO A 374 6.36 21.03 10.22
C PRO A 374 6.30 19.55 10.58
N LEU A 375 7.21 18.75 10.03
CA LEU A 375 7.33 17.32 10.37
C LEU A 375 7.96 17.16 11.77
N LYS A 376 7.21 17.50 12.82
CA LYS A 376 7.63 17.28 14.21
C LYS A 376 7.51 15.79 14.55
N ILE A 377 8.45 14.97 14.09
CA ILE A 377 8.62 13.63 14.66
C ILE A 377 9.46 13.80 15.92
N LYS A 378 8.81 13.97 17.08
CA LYS A 378 9.51 13.82 18.36
C LYS A 378 9.96 12.36 18.47
N ILE A 379 11.20 12.09 18.09
CA ILE A 379 11.85 10.83 18.42
C ILE A 379 12.27 10.98 19.89
N THR A 380 11.45 10.47 20.80
CA THR A 380 11.95 10.18 22.14
C THR A 380 13.10 9.18 21.94
N PRO A 381 14.35 9.48 22.34
CA PRO A 381 15.41 8.49 22.25
C PRO A 381 14.95 7.28 23.04
N ALA A 382 14.89 6.11 22.39
CA ALA A 382 14.64 4.87 23.09
C ALA A 382 15.69 4.78 24.20
N GLY A 383 15.22 4.86 25.45
CA GLY A 383 16.08 4.69 26.60
C GLY A 383 16.80 3.37 26.45
N LYS A 384 18.14 3.41 26.55
CA LYS A 384 18.91 2.23 26.90
C LYS A 384 18.31 1.70 28.21
N GLN A 385 17.63 0.56 28.14
CA GLN A 385 17.45 -0.34 29.28
C GLN A 385 18.27 -1.58 29.01
#